data_AF-A0A175YK98-F1
#
_entry.id   AF-A0A175YK98-F1
#
_cell.length_a   1.000
_cell.length_b   1.000
_cell.length_c   1.000
_cell.angle_alpha   90.00
_cell.angle_beta   90.00
_cell.angle_gamma   90.00
#
_symmetry.space_group_name_H-M   'P 1'
#
loop_
_entity.id
_entity.type
_entity.pdbx_description
1 polymer ?
#
loop_
_entity_poly.entity_id
_entity_poly.type
_entity_poly.pdbx_seq_one_letter_code
_entity_poly.pdbx_strand_id
1 'polypeptide(L)'
;MMDKMENIFFSKAEKRSCSSQCSSNQADSEVGRVTRARRHISIVLKNGSEAGEISEVICEELPTNVCSFSISSSGKRCILENQENKHGNVEYECRTSEVVVERMAEHIETDACVNACGVDRTSVGISSDSLLEPQLTAKLCSAACYQNCPNIVDLYFNLAAGEGVFLPDLCEKQRTHPRRAMLELLSSGAAAGGPTSDHFEHEVAAAPAPSSY
;
A
#
# COMPACT_ATOMS: atom_id res chain seq x y z
N MET A 1 3.61 -17.62 -29.25
CA MET A 1 2.40 -17.70 -28.38
C MET A 1 2.70 -16.79 -27.20
N MET A 2 2.59 -15.46 -27.26
CA MET A 2 1.50 -14.58 -27.68
C MET A 2 0.16 -14.86 -26.98
N ASP A 3 -0.27 -13.82 -26.23
CA ASP A 3 -1.61 -13.49 -25.71
C ASP A 3 -2.03 -14.16 -24.39
N LYS A 4 -2.54 -13.51 -23.33
CA LYS A 4 -3.21 -12.20 -23.09
C LYS A 4 -3.19 -11.98 -21.55
N MET A 5 -2.91 -10.80 -21.00
CA MET A 5 -3.82 -9.65 -20.84
C MET A 5 -5.01 -9.92 -19.90
N GLU A 6 -4.84 -9.61 -18.62
CA GLU A 6 -5.92 -9.09 -17.77
C GLU A 6 -5.38 -7.93 -16.92
N ASN A 7 -5.49 -6.74 -17.50
CA ASN A 7 -5.52 -5.48 -16.77
C ASN A 7 -6.88 -5.38 -16.06
N ILE A 8 -6.89 -5.41 -14.74
CA ILE A 8 -8.11 -5.11 -13.98
C ILE A 8 -8.25 -3.59 -13.87
N PHE A 9 -9.21 -3.10 -14.63
CA PHE A 9 -9.83 -1.78 -14.56
C PHE A 9 -10.27 -1.43 -13.13
N PHE A 10 -9.79 -0.31 -12.59
CA PHE A 10 -10.55 0.50 -11.64
C PHE A 10 -11.01 1.78 -12.35
N SER A 11 -12.25 1.79 -12.83
CA SER A 11 -12.85 2.99 -13.42
C SER A 11 -14.26 3.19 -12.86
N LYS A 12 -14.36 4.07 -11.87
CA LYS A 12 -15.40 5.11 -11.79
C LYS A 12 -15.09 6.04 -10.60
N ALA A 13 -14.31 7.09 -10.87
CA ALA A 13 -14.25 8.26 -10.01
C ALA A 13 -14.94 9.43 -10.73
N GLU A 14 -16.02 9.88 -10.11
CA GLU A 14 -16.85 10.99 -10.51
C GLU A 14 -16.09 12.30 -10.33
N LYS A 15 -16.04 13.12 -11.39
CA LYS A 15 -15.41 14.45 -11.39
C LYS A 15 -16.03 15.33 -10.31
N ARG A 16 -15.23 15.79 -9.33
CA ARG A 16 -15.54 17.03 -8.61
C ARG A 16 -14.32 17.96 -8.51
N SER A 17 -14.60 19.16 -9.00
CA SER A 17 -13.81 20.38 -9.12
C SER A 17 -12.77 20.65 -8.04
N CYS A 18 -11.56 20.95 -8.50
CA CYS A 18 -10.56 21.71 -7.77
C CYS A 18 -11.09 23.14 -7.52
N SER A 19 -10.84 23.70 -6.34
CA SER A 19 -10.99 25.13 -6.08
C SER A 19 -9.99 25.59 -5.02
N SER A 20 -9.08 26.43 -5.51
CA SER A 20 -8.50 27.61 -4.86
C SER A 20 -7.55 27.43 -3.66
N GLN A 21 -6.33 27.94 -3.91
CA GLN A 21 -5.43 28.65 -3.00
C GLN A 21 -4.47 27.81 -2.14
N CYS A 22 -3.24 27.65 -2.66
CA CYS A 22 -2.05 27.88 -1.86
C CYS A 22 -1.21 28.97 -2.54
N SER A 23 -1.40 30.20 -2.08
CA SER A 23 -0.72 31.39 -2.55
C SER A 23 0.76 31.40 -2.13
N SER A 24 1.57 31.82 -3.09
CA SER A 24 2.94 32.28 -2.98
C SER A 24 3.12 33.32 -1.88
N ASN A 25 4.23 33.27 -1.13
CA ASN A 25 4.78 34.45 -0.48
C ASN A 25 6.30 34.46 -0.60
N GLN A 26 6.77 35.41 -1.40
CA GLN A 26 8.14 35.83 -1.59
C GLN A 26 8.38 37.05 -0.70
N ALA A 27 9.50 37.08 0.02
CA ALA A 27 9.96 38.25 0.75
C ALA A 27 11.46 38.42 0.57
N ASP A 28 11.83 39.38 -0.28
CA ASP A 28 13.13 40.05 -0.34
C ASP A 28 13.25 41.05 0.83
N SER A 29 14.41 41.13 1.50
CA SER A 29 15.16 42.41 1.62
C SER A 29 16.51 42.31 2.36
N GLU A 30 17.49 42.98 1.76
CA GLU A 30 18.58 43.81 2.35
C GLU A 30 19.83 43.23 3.06
N VAL A 31 20.89 43.17 2.24
CA VAL A 31 22.26 43.71 2.41
C VAL A 31 22.66 44.29 3.78
N GLY A 32 23.61 43.60 4.43
CA GLY A 32 24.48 44.16 5.48
C GLY A 32 25.93 43.67 5.31
N ARG A 33 26.82 44.54 4.85
CA ARG A 33 28.24 44.25 4.59
C ARG A 33 29.04 44.30 5.91
N VAL A 34 29.52 43.16 6.40
CA VAL A 34 30.48 43.07 7.53
C VAL A 34 31.78 42.45 7.04
N THR A 35 32.84 43.27 6.98
CA THR A 35 34.22 42.84 6.69
C THR A 35 34.93 42.47 7.98
N ARG A 36 35.26 41.19 8.23
CA ARG A 36 36.49 40.82 8.98
C ARG A 36 36.88 39.33 8.94
N ALA A 37 38.19 39.13 8.70
CA ALA A 37 39.08 38.04 9.10
C ALA A 37 38.77 36.60 8.64
N ARG A 38 39.52 36.15 7.63
CA ARG A 38 39.76 34.73 7.34
C ARG A 38 40.42 34.05 8.54
N ARG A 39 39.64 33.38 9.38
CA ARG A 39 40.12 32.22 10.14
C ARG A 39 39.84 31.00 9.27
N HIS A 40 40.88 30.24 8.94
CA HIS A 40 40.73 28.90 8.36
C HIS A 40 40.02 28.03 9.39
N ILE A 41 38.69 27.97 9.29
CA ILE A 41 37.89 26.94 9.95
C ILE A 41 37.82 25.81 8.93
N SER A 42 38.51 24.71 9.21
CA SER A 42 38.25 23.44 8.55
C SER A 42 36.88 22.95 9.02
N ILE A 43 35.83 23.30 8.28
CA ILE A 43 34.52 22.69 8.47
C ILE A 43 34.65 21.28 7.89
N VAL A 44 34.87 20.30 8.76
CA VAL A 44 34.59 18.91 8.40
C VAL A 44 33.07 18.81 8.36
N LEU A 45 32.50 18.95 7.16
CA LEU A 45 31.10 18.59 6.91
C LEU A 45 31.00 17.07 6.99
N LYS A 46 30.90 16.55 8.21
CA LYS A 46 30.26 15.28 8.49
C LYS A 46 29.10 15.61 9.40
N ASN A 47 27.91 15.56 8.84
CA ASN A 47 26.70 15.07 9.50
C ASN A 47 25.63 14.87 8.43
N GLY A 48 25.22 13.61 8.28
CA GLY A 48 24.06 13.23 7.52
C GLY A 48 22.80 13.84 8.14
N SER A 49 21.97 14.35 7.27
CA SER A 49 20.55 14.64 7.44
C SER A 49 20.12 15.09 6.05
N GLU A 50 19.89 14.13 5.15
CA GLU A 50 19.08 14.40 3.96
C GLU A 50 17.64 14.65 4.43
N ALA A 51 17.41 15.81 5.03
CA ALA A 51 16.14 16.48 4.91
C ALA A 51 16.21 17.15 3.54
N GLY A 52 15.95 16.36 2.50
CA GLY A 52 15.60 16.92 1.21
C GLY A 52 14.46 17.89 1.44
N GLU A 53 14.65 19.14 1.05
CA GLU A 53 13.53 19.97 0.61
C GLU A 53 12.67 19.06 -0.27
N ILE A 54 11.41 18.82 0.10
CA ILE A 54 10.53 17.93 -0.67
C ILE A 54 10.23 18.69 -1.96
N SER A 55 11.19 18.64 -2.89
CA SER A 55 10.95 18.73 -4.30
C SER A 55 9.87 17.71 -4.63
N GLU A 56 8.96 18.12 -5.50
CA GLU A 56 7.91 17.31 -6.10
C GLU A 56 8.26 15.80 -6.13
N VAL A 57 7.40 14.95 -5.56
CA VAL A 57 7.61 13.51 -5.58
C VAL A 57 7.27 12.98 -6.96
N ILE A 58 8.30 12.66 -7.74
CA ILE A 58 8.21 12.05 -9.07
C ILE A 58 8.70 10.61 -8.94
N CYS A 59 7.85 9.62 -9.23
CA CYS A 59 8.19 8.21 -8.98
C CYS A 59 9.45 7.77 -9.73
N GLU A 60 9.61 8.22 -10.97
CA GLU A 60 10.72 7.88 -11.86
C GLU A 60 12.08 8.43 -11.36
N GLU A 61 12.06 9.40 -10.43
CA GLU A 61 13.25 9.97 -9.81
C GLU A 61 13.55 9.36 -8.43
N LEU A 62 12.64 8.54 -7.89
CA LEU A 62 12.84 7.89 -6.60
C LEU A 62 13.82 6.73 -6.72
N PRO A 63 14.71 6.55 -5.72
CA PRO A 63 15.52 5.35 -5.66
C PRO A 63 14.64 4.11 -5.39
N THR A 64 15.05 2.96 -5.92
CA THR A 64 14.27 1.72 -5.87
C THR A 64 13.93 1.27 -4.45
N ASN A 65 14.79 1.60 -3.49
CA ASN A 65 14.61 1.27 -2.08
C ASN A 65 13.57 2.15 -1.35
N VAL A 66 12.98 3.17 -1.98
CA VAL A 66 11.86 3.95 -1.41
C VAL A 66 10.67 4.05 -2.37
N CYS A 67 10.79 3.50 -3.57
CA CYS A 67 9.75 3.52 -4.59
C CYS A 67 8.42 2.92 -4.10
N SER A 68 8.46 1.67 -3.64
CA SER A 68 7.27 0.96 -3.19
C SER A 68 6.63 1.67 -2.01
N PHE A 69 5.29 1.77 -2.06
CA PHE A 69 4.46 2.50 -1.10
C PHE A 69 4.63 4.03 -1.12
N SER A 70 5.30 4.60 -2.12
CA SER A 70 5.30 6.07 -2.30
C SER A 70 4.12 6.55 -3.14
N ILE A 71 3.76 7.82 -2.97
CA ILE A 71 2.73 8.51 -3.73
C ILE A 71 3.31 9.80 -4.29
N SER A 72 3.26 9.93 -5.61
CA SER A 72 3.71 11.11 -6.33
C SER A 72 2.93 12.37 -5.96
N SER A 73 3.47 13.54 -6.34
CA SER A 73 2.76 14.82 -6.27
C SER A 73 1.47 14.86 -7.07
N SER A 74 1.35 14.01 -8.10
CA SER A 74 0.10 13.83 -8.86
C SER A 74 -0.98 13.01 -8.12
N GLY A 75 -0.69 12.52 -6.90
CA GLY A 75 -1.57 11.66 -6.12
C GLY A 75 -1.63 10.22 -6.62
N LYS A 76 -0.69 9.79 -7.48
CA LYS A 76 -0.63 8.42 -8.01
C LYS A 76 0.42 7.60 -7.29
N ARG A 77 0.14 6.31 -7.06
CA ARG A 77 1.07 5.39 -6.39
C ARG A 77 2.28 5.08 -7.26
N CYS A 78 3.45 5.00 -6.65
CA CYS A 78 4.67 4.51 -7.28
C CYS A 78 4.74 2.98 -7.19
N ILE A 79 5.22 2.34 -8.26
CA ILE A 79 5.35 0.88 -8.37
C ILE A 79 6.74 0.52 -8.86
N LEU A 80 7.31 -0.54 -8.29
CA LEU A 80 8.55 -1.12 -8.77
C LEU A 80 8.25 -2.11 -9.90
N GLU A 81 8.90 -1.94 -11.04
CA GLU A 81 8.78 -2.81 -12.21
C GLU A 81 10.12 -3.47 -12.56
N ASN A 82 10.04 -4.65 -13.17
CA ASN A 82 11.19 -5.32 -13.76
C ASN A 82 11.48 -4.75 -15.15
N GLN A 83 12.73 -4.38 -15.38
CA GLN A 83 13.24 -3.99 -16.69
C GLN A 83 14.40 -4.92 -17.08
N GLU A 84 14.29 -5.58 -18.22
CA GLU A 84 15.40 -6.36 -18.77
C GLU A 84 16.41 -5.42 -19.43
N ASN A 85 17.67 -5.49 -18.97
CA ASN A 85 18.75 -4.78 -19.63
C ASN A 85 19.25 -5.55 -20.88
N LYS A 86 20.08 -4.90 -21.69
CA LYS A 86 20.62 -5.47 -22.95
C LYS A 86 21.44 -6.75 -22.76
N HIS A 87 21.83 -7.08 -21.53
CA HIS A 87 22.59 -8.27 -21.17
C HIS A 87 21.71 -9.37 -20.57
N GLY A 88 20.39 -9.19 -20.54
CA GLY A 88 19.44 -10.15 -19.98
C GLY A 88 19.40 -10.17 -18.44
N ASN A 89 19.97 -9.16 -17.77
CA ASN A 89 19.79 -9.01 -16.32
C ASN A 89 18.54 -8.19 -16.03
N VAL A 90 17.81 -8.56 -14.98
CA VAL A 90 16.66 -7.81 -14.49
C VAL A 90 17.15 -6.69 -13.59
N GLU A 91 16.84 -5.46 -13.97
CA GLU A 91 17.00 -4.25 -13.17
C GLU A 91 15.61 -3.78 -12.70
N TYR A 92 15.57 -3.08 -11.57
CA TYR A 92 14.32 -2.54 -11.05
C TYR A 92 14.20 -1.07 -11.42
N GLU A 93 13.03 -0.68 -11.93
CA GLU A 93 12.71 0.71 -12.26
C GLU A 93 11.48 1.14 -11.45
N CYS A 94 11.51 2.36 -10.90
CA CYS A 94 10.34 2.94 -10.26
C CYS A 94 9.50 3.68 -11.30
N ARG A 95 8.19 3.44 -11.30
CA ARG A 95 7.26 4.11 -12.21
C ARG A 95 6.00 4.59 -11.50
N THR A 96 5.38 5.60 -12.10
CA THR A 96 4.06 6.07 -11.68
C THR A 96 2.98 5.13 -12.20
N SER A 97 2.19 4.54 -11.29
CA SER A 97 1.04 3.72 -11.66
C SER A 97 -0.18 4.56 -12.08
N GLU A 98 -1.21 3.92 -12.64
CA GLU A 98 -2.49 4.58 -12.92
C GLU A 98 -3.40 4.70 -11.69
N VAL A 99 -3.01 4.11 -10.56
CA VAL A 99 -3.82 4.07 -9.34
C VAL A 99 -3.71 5.40 -8.59
N VAL A 100 -4.79 6.16 -8.61
CA VAL A 100 -4.92 7.44 -7.89
C VAL A 100 -5.31 7.18 -6.43
N VAL A 101 -4.64 7.87 -5.52
CA VAL A 101 -4.94 7.88 -4.09
C VAL A 101 -5.75 9.13 -3.78
N GLU A 102 -6.95 8.96 -3.23
CA GLU A 102 -7.90 10.07 -3.08
C GLU A 102 -7.48 11.11 -2.03
N ARG A 103 -6.81 10.68 -0.96
CA ARG A 103 -6.61 11.50 0.25
C ARG A 103 -5.15 11.76 0.60
N MET A 104 -4.22 11.40 -0.28
CA MET A 104 -2.79 11.48 -0.01
C MET A 104 -2.02 11.72 -1.30
N ALA A 105 -1.03 12.60 -1.25
CA ALA A 105 -0.06 12.90 -2.30
C ALA A 105 1.27 13.27 -1.63
N GLU A 106 2.37 13.23 -2.38
CA GLU A 106 3.71 13.64 -1.90
C GLU A 106 4.17 12.87 -0.66
N HIS A 107 3.87 11.57 -0.61
CA HIS A 107 4.11 10.75 0.57
C HIS A 107 5.10 9.64 0.25
N ILE A 108 6.17 9.56 1.05
CA ILE A 108 7.11 8.44 1.03
C ILE A 108 6.93 7.67 2.34
N GLU A 109 6.60 6.38 2.23
CA GLU A 109 6.35 5.57 3.40
C GLU A 109 7.61 5.40 4.26
N THR A 110 7.45 5.29 5.58
CA THR A 110 8.58 5.16 6.51
C THR A 110 8.99 3.71 6.70
N ASP A 111 10.27 3.48 7.04
CA ASP A 111 10.74 2.13 7.39
C ASP A 111 10.03 1.58 8.62
N ALA A 112 9.61 2.44 9.55
CA ALA A 112 8.81 2.04 10.70
C ALA A 112 7.50 1.37 10.26
N CYS A 113 6.80 1.96 9.29
CA CYS A 113 5.56 1.41 8.77
C CYS A 113 5.76 0.17 7.91
N VAL A 114 6.78 0.15 7.05
CA VAL A 114 7.15 -1.04 6.27
C VAL A 114 7.36 -2.24 7.20
N ASN A 115 8.15 -2.04 8.27
CA ASN A 115 8.44 -3.08 9.25
C ASN A 115 7.20 -3.49 10.08
N ALA A 116 6.40 -2.52 10.52
CA ALA A 116 5.19 -2.77 11.33
C ALA A 116 4.14 -3.55 10.54
N CYS A 117 3.97 -3.24 9.25
CA CYS A 117 3.02 -3.91 8.37
C CYS A 117 3.57 -5.22 7.78
N GLY A 118 4.88 -5.46 7.89
CA GLY A 118 5.49 -6.69 7.37
C GLY A 118 5.59 -6.73 5.86
N VAL A 119 5.54 -5.58 5.21
CA VAL A 119 5.67 -5.46 3.75
C VAL A 119 7.14 -5.27 3.37
N ASP A 120 7.47 -5.48 2.11
CA ASP A 120 8.82 -5.28 1.59
C ASP A 120 8.84 -4.20 0.51
N ARG A 121 9.83 -3.32 0.56
CA ARG A 121 10.04 -2.27 -0.44
C ARG A 121 10.53 -2.83 -1.77
N THR A 122 11.10 -4.04 -1.78
CA THR A 122 11.60 -4.68 -2.99
C THR A 122 10.55 -5.49 -3.76
N SER A 123 9.30 -5.50 -3.29
CA SER A 123 8.21 -6.16 -3.99
C SER A 123 7.95 -5.52 -5.36
N VAL A 124 8.13 -6.32 -6.42
CA VAL A 124 7.80 -5.96 -7.79
C VAL A 124 6.33 -6.25 -8.03
N GLY A 125 5.59 -5.20 -8.35
CA GLY A 125 4.15 -5.28 -8.32
C GLY A 125 3.60 -5.59 -6.92
N ILE A 126 2.32 -5.25 -6.72
CA ILE A 126 1.63 -5.55 -5.48
C ILE A 126 0.43 -6.41 -5.85
N SER A 127 0.51 -7.69 -5.53
CA SER A 127 -0.57 -8.65 -5.79
C SER A 127 -1.47 -8.81 -4.57
N SER A 128 -2.75 -9.06 -4.83
CA SER A 128 -3.74 -9.42 -3.81
C SER A 128 -3.43 -10.74 -3.12
N ASP A 129 -2.71 -11.67 -3.78
CA ASP A 129 -2.26 -12.94 -3.19
C ASP A 129 -1.44 -12.76 -1.91
N SER A 130 -0.80 -11.61 -1.73
CA SER A 130 -0.05 -11.29 -0.51
C SER A 130 -0.94 -11.37 0.75
N LEU A 131 -2.24 -11.07 0.63
CA LEU A 131 -3.21 -11.20 1.74
C LEU A 131 -3.44 -12.66 2.17
N LEU A 132 -3.09 -13.63 1.33
CA LEU A 132 -3.14 -15.06 1.64
C LEU A 132 -1.95 -15.52 2.48
N GLU A 133 -0.94 -14.66 2.71
CA GLU A 133 0.16 -14.98 3.60
C GLU A 133 -0.22 -14.71 5.06
N PRO A 134 -0.32 -15.74 5.94
CA PRO A 134 -0.78 -15.54 7.31
C PRO A 134 0.10 -14.57 8.11
N GLN A 135 1.41 -14.54 7.81
CA GLN A 135 2.37 -13.69 8.50
C GLN A 135 2.19 -12.22 8.12
N LEU A 136 1.98 -11.92 6.84
CA LEU A 136 1.69 -10.58 6.38
C LEU A 136 0.37 -10.09 6.99
N THR A 137 -0.69 -10.88 6.86
CA THR A 137 -2.02 -10.51 7.38
C THR A 137 -2.01 -10.31 8.89
N ALA A 138 -1.24 -11.10 9.65
CA ALA A 138 -1.04 -10.87 11.08
C ALA A 138 -0.38 -9.52 11.39
N LYS A 139 0.68 -9.14 10.66
CA LYS A 139 1.37 -7.86 10.85
C LYS A 139 0.55 -6.67 10.36
N LEU A 140 -0.08 -6.78 9.19
CA LEU A 140 -1.01 -5.80 8.63
C LEU A 140 -2.15 -5.48 9.61
N CYS A 141 -2.74 -6.52 10.22
CA CYS A 141 -3.81 -6.39 11.20
C CYS A 141 -3.33 -6.08 12.63
N SER A 142 -2.03 -5.92 12.86
CA SER A 142 -1.51 -5.46 14.15
C SER A 142 -1.90 -4.00 14.40
N ALA A 143 -2.05 -3.59 15.66
CA ALA A 143 -2.33 -2.19 15.98
C ALA A 143 -1.22 -1.24 15.48
N ALA A 144 0.04 -1.70 15.50
CA ALA A 144 1.18 -0.94 15.04
C ALA A 144 1.05 -0.52 13.56
N CYS A 145 0.60 -1.43 12.70
CA CYS A 145 0.36 -1.12 11.28
C CYS A 145 -1.02 -0.46 11.07
N TYR A 146 -2.09 -1.15 11.48
CA TYR A 146 -3.46 -0.83 11.10
C TYR A 146 -3.90 0.58 11.51
N GLN A 147 -3.37 1.10 12.63
CA GLN A 147 -3.73 2.41 13.15
C GLN A 147 -2.74 3.52 12.79
N ASN A 148 -1.48 3.19 12.49
CA ASN A 148 -0.42 4.20 12.34
C ASN A 148 0.12 4.33 10.91
N CYS A 149 -0.24 3.40 10.00
CA CYS A 149 0.30 3.35 8.63
C CYS A 149 -0.81 3.46 7.59
N PRO A 150 -1.51 4.61 7.51
CA PRO A 150 -2.72 4.76 6.72
C PRO A 150 -2.52 4.49 5.22
N ASN A 151 -1.34 4.79 4.66
CA ASN A 151 -1.05 4.56 3.25
C ASN A 151 -0.96 3.07 2.88
N ILE A 152 -0.22 2.27 3.67
CA ILE A 152 -0.15 0.82 3.49
C ILE A 152 -1.52 0.20 3.72
N VAL A 153 -2.22 0.62 4.80
CA VAL A 153 -3.55 0.09 5.13
C VAL A 153 -4.56 0.41 4.03
N ASP A 154 -4.57 1.64 3.50
CA ASP A 154 -5.44 2.04 2.38
C ASP A 154 -5.19 1.20 1.12
N LEU A 155 -3.93 0.93 0.79
CA LEU A 155 -3.57 0.08 -0.33
C LEU A 155 -4.15 -1.33 -0.16
N TYR A 156 -3.90 -1.98 0.97
CA TYR A 156 -4.39 -3.34 1.20
C TYR A 156 -5.90 -3.40 1.43
N PHE A 157 -6.51 -2.32 1.89
CA PHE A 157 -7.97 -2.21 1.96
C PHE A 157 -8.58 -2.26 0.56
N ASN A 158 -8.03 -1.51 -0.39
CA ASN A 158 -8.49 -1.51 -1.78
C ASN A 158 -8.20 -2.83 -2.49
N LEU A 159 -7.05 -3.45 -2.23
CA LEU A 159 -6.74 -4.80 -2.75
C LEU A 159 -7.73 -5.84 -2.22
N ALA A 160 -7.98 -5.86 -0.91
CA ALA A 160 -8.96 -6.77 -0.31
C ALA A 160 -10.37 -6.54 -0.89
N ALA A 161 -10.78 -5.28 -1.06
CA ALA A 161 -12.07 -4.95 -1.66
C ALA A 161 -12.18 -5.42 -3.12
N GLY A 162 -11.07 -5.38 -3.89
CA GLY A 162 -10.97 -5.96 -5.23
C GLY A 162 -11.21 -7.47 -5.25
N GLU A 163 -10.84 -8.17 -4.18
CA GLU A 163 -11.09 -9.61 -3.95
C GLU A 163 -12.46 -9.88 -3.28
N GLY A 164 -13.29 -8.87 -3.10
CA GLY A 164 -14.60 -9.01 -2.44
C GLY A 164 -14.53 -9.20 -0.91
N VAL A 165 -13.38 -8.88 -0.30
CA VAL A 165 -13.14 -9.04 1.14
C VAL A 165 -13.10 -7.67 1.81
N PHE A 166 -13.75 -7.54 2.97
CA PHE A 166 -13.65 -6.35 3.79
C PHE A 166 -12.49 -6.49 4.80
N LEU A 167 -11.43 -5.69 4.61
CA LEU A 167 -10.21 -5.78 5.43
C LEU A 167 -10.46 -5.63 6.95
N PRO A 168 -11.34 -4.74 7.45
CA PRO A 168 -11.63 -4.66 8.88
C PRO A 168 -12.17 -5.97 9.46
N ASP A 169 -13.12 -6.64 8.77
CA ASP A 169 -13.66 -7.93 9.18
C ASP A 169 -12.58 -9.02 9.14
N LEU A 170 -11.74 -9.00 8.10
CA LEU A 170 -10.59 -9.90 8.03
C LEU A 170 -9.67 -9.73 9.25
N CYS A 171 -9.38 -8.49 9.64
CA CYS A 171 -8.52 -8.22 10.80
C CYS A 171 -9.16 -8.62 12.13
N GLU A 172 -10.47 -8.47 12.29
CA GLU A 172 -11.19 -8.98 13.45
C GLU A 172 -11.12 -10.50 13.54
N LYS A 173 -11.38 -11.19 12.42
CA LYS A 173 -11.28 -12.64 12.31
C LYS A 173 -9.85 -13.13 12.47
N GLN A 174 -8.85 -12.41 11.99
CA GLN A 174 -7.44 -12.76 12.15
C GLN A 174 -7.02 -12.74 13.64
N ARG A 175 -7.56 -11.79 14.42
CA ARG A 175 -7.23 -11.67 15.86
C ARG A 175 -7.90 -12.77 16.70
N THR A 176 -9.09 -13.20 16.32
CA THR A 176 -9.88 -14.18 17.09
C THR A 176 -9.67 -15.62 16.59
N HIS A 177 -9.61 -15.82 15.27
CA HIS A 177 -9.57 -17.12 14.58
C HIS A 177 -8.72 -17.09 13.28
N PRO A 178 -7.38 -17.03 13.37
CA PRO A 178 -6.49 -16.89 12.20
C PRO A 178 -6.70 -17.95 11.09
N ARG A 179 -6.98 -19.20 11.48
CA ARG A 179 -7.25 -20.29 10.51
C ARG A 179 -8.53 -20.07 9.71
N ARG A 180 -9.55 -19.47 10.32
CA ARG A 180 -10.85 -19.22 9.67
C ARG A 180 -10.75 -18.07 8.68
N ALA A 181 -10.06 -17.00 9.07
CA ALA A 181 -9.80 -15.84 8.21
C ALA A 181 -9.17 -16.28 6.88
N MET A 182 -8.18 -17.15 6.92
CA MET A 182 -7.49 -17.64 5.72
C MET A 182 -8.39 -18.50 4.82
N LEU A 183 -9.21 -19.38 5.40
CA LEU A 183 -10.14 -20.21 4.62
C LEU A 183 -11.18 -19.37 3.87
N GLU A 184 -11.65 -18.29 4.47
CA GLU A 184 -12.58 -17.38 3.81
C GLU A 184 -11.91 -16.65 2.65
N LEU A 185 -10.69 -16.12 2.82
CA LEU A 185 -9.94 -15.51 1.71
C LEU A 185 -9.77 -16.45 0.52
N LEU A 186 -9.42 -17.71 0.79
CA LEU A 186 -9.26 -18.75 -0.24
C LEU A 186 -10.61 -19.16 -0.86
N SER A 187 -11.72 -18.95 -0.16
CA SER A 187 -13.07 -19.33 -0.58
C SER A 187 -13.87 -18.18 -1.20
N SER A 188 -13.38 -16.93 -1.12
CA SER A 188 -14.06 -15.72 -1.64
C SER A 188 -14.13 -15.63 -3.16
N GLY A 189 -13.71 -16.66 -3.90
CA GLY A 189 -14.05 -16.86 -5.31
C GLY A 189 -15.54 -17.17 -5.57
N ALA A 190 -16.38 -17.23 -4.54
CA ALA A 190 -17.81 -17.43 -4.64
C ALA A 190 -18.58 -16.15 -4.30
N ALA A 191 -19.33 -15.65 -5.29
CA ALA A 191 -20.16 -14.46 -5.26
C ALA A 191 -20.98 -14.28 -3.96
N ALA A 192 -21.15 -13.01 -3.58
CA ALA A 192 -22.04 -12.55 -2.53
C ALA A 192 -23.40 -13.27 -2.53
N GLY A 193 -23.66 -14.07 -1.51
CA GLY A 193 -24.99 -14.51 -1.09
C GLY A 193 -25.32 -13.82 0.23
N GLY A 194 -26.36 -12.98 0.22
CA GLY A 194 -26.72 -12.04 1.29
C GLY A 194 -27.22 -12.65 2.61
N PRO A 195 -27.75 -11.81 3.53
CA PRO A 195 -27.99 -12.19 4.92
C PRO A 195 -29.37 -12.82 5.12
N THR A 196 -29.45 -13.91 5.87
CA THR A 196 -30.65 -14.33 6.63
C THR A 196 -30.17 -14.93 7.95
N SER A 197 -30.17 -14.13 9.02
CA SER A 197 -31.19 -14.15 10.09
C SER A 197 -31.18 -15.43 10.92
N ASP A 198 -30.82 -15.23 12.19
CA ASP A 198 -31.01 -16.12 13.32
C ASP A 198 -32.43 -16.68 13.44
N HIS A 199 -32.49 -17.85 14.09
CA HIS A 199 -33.66 -18.59 14.59
C HIS A 199 -34.59 -19.21 13.54
N PHE A 200 -34.69 -20.55 13.51
CA PHE A 200 -35.64 -21.33 14.32
C PHE A 200 -35.25 -22.82 14.34
N GLU A 201 -35.37 -23.43 15.52
CA GLU A 201 -35.23 -24.87 15.79
C GLU A 201 -36.33 -25.67 15.06
N HIS A 202 -36.01 -26.82 14.45
CA HIS A 202 -36.84 -28.03 14.62
C HIS A 202 -36.20 -29.33 14.07
N GLU A 203 -36.33 -30.34 14.93
CA GLU A 203 -36.44 -31.79 14.69
C GLU A 203 -35.27 -32.60 14.13
N VAL A 204 -34.60 -33.24 15.08
CA VAL A 204 -34.03 -34.58 14.99
C VAL A 204 -35.09 -35.61 14.54
N ALA A 205 -34.80 -36.34 13.46
CA ALA A 205 -35.44 -37.63 13.17
C ALA A 205 -34.36 -38.68 12.83
N ALA A 206 -34.41 -39.79 13.55
CA ALA A 206 -33.43 -40.87 13.52
C ALA A 206 -33.86 -42.06 12.62
N ALA A 207 -32.83 -42.75 12.09
CA ALA A 207 -32.75 -44.17 11.69
C ALA A 207 -33.41 -44.61 10.35
N PRO A 208 -33.02 -45.76 9.74
CA PRO A 208 -32.13 -46.84 10.23
C PRO A 208 -31.01 -47.30 9.26
N ALA A 209 -30.10 -48.15 9.79
CA ALA A 209 -28.99 -48.78 9.08
C ALA A 209 -29.42 -49.99 8.21
N PRO A 210 -28.71 -50.32 7.11
CA PRO A 210 -28.92 -51.56 6.38
C PRO A 210 -28.06 -52.72 6.91
N SER A 211 -28.69 -53.88 7.05
CA SER A 211 -28.10 -55.17 7.45
C SER A 211 -27.30 -55.80 6.30
N SER A 212 -26.15 -56.37 6.65
CA SER A 212 -25.32 -57.23 5.80
C SER A 212 -25.90 -58.64 5.66
N TYR A 213 -25.67 -59.26 4.50
CA TYR A 213 -25.70 -60.71 4.27
C TYR A 213 -24.36 -61.15 3.69
#